data_AF-A0A843HSM2-F1
#
_entry.id   AF-A0A843HSM2-F1
#
_cell.length_a   1.000
_cell.length_b   1.000
_cell.length_c   1.000
_cell.angle_alpha   90.00
_cell.angle_beta   90.00
_cell.angle_gamma   90.00
#
_symmetry.space_group_name_H-M   'P 1'
#
loop_
_entity.id
_entity.type
_entity.pdbx_description
1 polymer ?
#
loop_
_entity_poly.entity_id
_entity_poly.type
_entity_poly.pdbx_seq_one_letter_code
_entity_poly.pdbx_strand_id
1 'polypeptide(L)' 'VVAIVLESHVTIHTWPEYEFATVDVYSCGAHTDPYKAFMYIVNELKAKRYTVNEADRSSEF' A
#
# COMPACT_ATOMS: atom_id res chain seq x y z
N VAL A 1 1.40 7.08 -9.16
CA VAL A 1 1.42 8.25 -8.24
C VAL A 1 2.21 7.87 -7.00
N VAL A 2 2.91 8.81 -6.39
CA VAL A 2 3.65 8.61 -5.13
C VAL A 2 3.21 9.67 -4.13
N ALA A 3 2.80 9.24 -2.94
CA ALA A 3 2.57 10.09 -1.79
C ALA A 3 3.67 9.81 -0.75
N ILE A 4 4.45 10.85 -0.42
CA ILE A 4 5.48 10.76 0.61
C ILE A 4 4.84 11.13 1.95
N VAL A 5 5.07 10.30 2.96
CA VAL A 5 4.66 10.55 4.35
C VAL A 5 5.89 10.41 5.25
N LEU A 6 5.73 10.62 6.55
CA LEU A 6 6.87 10.61 7.47
C LEU A 6 7.62 9.27 7.38
N GLU A 7 8.90 9.34 7.01
CA GLU A 7 9.85 8.22 6.93
C GLU A 7 9.44 7.06 5.99
N SER A 8 8.45 7.27 5.12
CA SER A 8 7.84 6.17 4.37
C SER A 8 7.04 6.68 3.15
N HIS A 9 6.15 5.86 2.56
CA HIS A 9 5.42 6.25 1.34
C HIS A 9 4.20 5.36 1.02
N VAL A 10 3.30 5.89 0.20
CA VAL A 10 2.27 5.11 -0.51
C VAL A 10 2.42 5.33 -2.01
N THR A 11 2.47 4.26 -2.80
CA THR A 11 2.56 4.33 -4.26
C THR A 11 1.47 3.50 -4.92
N ILE A 12 1.03 3.96 -6.10
CA ILE A 12 0.07 3.24 -6.93
C ILE A 12 0.53 3.33 -8.39
N HIS A 13 0.62 2.20 -9.07
CA HIS A 13 0.81 2.09 -10.51
C HIS A 13 -0.40 1.37 -11.12
N THR A 14 -0.99 1.94 -12.16
CA THR A 14 -2.22 1.41 -12.77
C THR A 14 -2.04 1.13 -14.25
N TRP A 15 -2.64 0.04 -14.71
CA TRP A 15 -2.81 -0.29 -16.12
C TRP A 15 -4.30 -0.49 -16.40
N PRO A 16 -5.03 0.59 -16.76
CA PRO A 16 -6.47 0.53 -17.01
C PRO A 16 -6.87 -0.51 -18.05
N GLU A 17 -6.04 -0.72 -19.07
CA GLU A 17 -6.24 -1.70 -20.14
C GLU A 17 -6.30 -3.16 -19.65
N TYR A 18 -5.80 -3.44 -18.45
CA TYR A 18 -5.82 -4.75 -17.81
C TYR A 18 -6.70 -4.80 -16.55
N GLU A 19 -7.40 -3.70 -16.22
CA GLU A 19 -8.10 -3.52 -14.94
C GLU A 19 -7.20 -3.86 -13.74
N PHE A 20 -5.91 -3.47 -13.83
CA PHE A 20 -4.88 -3.90 -12.89
C PHE A 20 -4.17 -2.72 -12.23
N ALA A 21 -3.79 -2.90 -10.97
CA ALA A 21 -2.95 -1.96 -10.25
C ALA A 21 -1.99 -2.70 -9.32
N THR A 22 -0.78 -2.14 -9.16
CA THR A 22 0.12 -2.47 -8.05
C THR A 22 0.10 -1.33 -7.04
N VAL A 23 0.13 -1.69 -5.77
CA VAL A 23 0.03 -0.75 -4.64
C VAL A 23 1.09 -1.13 -3.62
N ASP A 24 1.91 -0.15 -3.22
CA ASP A 24 2.79 -0.29 -2.07
C ASP A 24 2.31 0.66 -0.97
N VAL A 25 2.12 0.12 0.23
CA VAL A 25 1.85 0.90 1.44
C VAL A 25 2.98 0.63 2.41
N TYR A 26 3.85 1.62 2.57
CA TYR A 26 4.93 1.61 3.53
C TYR A 26 4.65 2.69 4.58
N SER A 27 4.56 2.29 5.85
CA SER A 27 4.41 3.21 6.98
C SER A 27 5.40 2.89 8.09
N CYS A 28 5.72 3.88 8.92
CA CYS A 28 6.58 3.75 10.08
C CYS A 28 5.83 4.17 11.36
N GLY A 29 6.15 3.53 12.48
CA GLY A 29 5.61 3.87 13.81
C GLY A 29 4.41 3.05 14.24
N ALA A 30 4.36 2.72 15.54
CA ALA A 30 3.38 1.82 16.15
C ALA A 30 1.92 2.33 16.13
N HIS A 31 1.71 3.61 15.83
CA HIS A 31 0.38 4.22 15.72
C HIS A 31 -0.19 4.10 14.30
N THR A 32 0.57 3.56 13.35
CA THR A 32 0.17 3.40 11.94
C THR A 32 -0.37 2.00 11.66
N ASP A 33 -1.22 1.89 10.64
CA ASP A 33 -1.78 0.62 10.17
C ASP A 33 -1.73 0.61 8.62
N PRO A 34 -0.66 0.05 8.02
CA PRO A 34 -0.50 0.01 6.57
C PRO A 34 -1.55 -0.90 5.91
N TYR A 35 -2.00 -1.96 6.61
CA TYR A 35 -3.03 -2.86 6.07
C TYR A 35 -4.36 -2.14 5.91
N LYS A 36 -4.75 -1.29 6.86
CA LYS A 36 -5.97 -0.47 6.75
C LYS A 36 -5.92 0.49 5.56
N ALA A 37 -4.78 1.13 5.31
CA ALA A 37 -4.61 1.99 4.14
C ALA A 37 -4.65 1.19 2.83
N PHE A 38 -4.03 0.01 2.78
CA PHE A 38 -4.14 -0.91 1.64
C PHE A 38 -5.60 -1.30 1.37
N MET A 39 -6.35 -1.72 2.40
CA MET A 39 -7.76 -2.11 2.26
C MET A 39 -8.66 -0.96 1.83
N TYR A 40 -8.37 0.27 2.26
CA TYR A 40 -9.05 1.46 1.74
C TYR A 40 -8.86 1.59 0.23
N ILE A 41 -7.63 1.45 -0.27
CA ILE A 41 -7.32 1.53 -1.70
C ILE A 41 -8.00 0.39 -2.48
N VAL A 42 -7.99 -0.84 -1.95
CA VAL A 42 -8.68 -2.01 -2.54
C VAL A 42 -10.18 -1.72 -2.75
N ASN A 43 -10.84 -1.15 -1.73
CA ASN A 43 -12.26 -0.83 -1.78
C ASN A 43 -12.56 0.30 -2.77
N GLU A 44 -11.76 1.38 -2.76
CA GLU A 44 -11.95 2.53 -3.66
C GLU A 44 -11.71 2.16 -5.13
N LEU A 45 -10.71 1.31 -5.39
CA LEU A 45 -10.46 0.76 -6.73
C LEU A 45 -11.46 -0.33 -7.14
N LYS A 46 -12.33 -0.76 -6.21
CA LYS A 46 -13.32 -1.85 -6.43
C LYS A 46 -12.67 -3.13 -6.94
N ALA A 47 -11.49 -3.46 -6.41
CA ALA A 47 -10.74 -4.62 -6.85
C ALA A 47 -11.52 -5.91 -6.53
N LYS A 48 -11.78 -6.73 -7.57
CA LYS A 48 -12.51 -7.99 -7.42
C LYS A 48 -11.67 -9.09 -6.78
N ARG A 49 -10.34 -8.99 -6.90
CA ARG A 49 -9.34 -9.92 -6.35
C ARG A 49 -8.09 -9.12 -6.02
N TYR A 50 -7.39 -9.51 -4.96
CA TYR A 50 -6.08 -8.97 -4.61
C TYR A 50 -5.24 -10.06 -3.95
N THR A 51 -3.92 -9.88 -4.02
CA THR A 51 -2.94 -10.62 -3.23
C THR A 51 -2.12 -9.58 -2.48
N VAL A 52 -1.82 -9.83 -1.22
CA VAL A 52 -1.03 -8.94 -0.38
C VAL A 52 0.09 -9.75 0.27
N ASN A 53 1.27 -9.16 0.33
CA ASN A 53 2.40 -9.68 1.09
C ASN A 53 2.86 -8.56 2.02
N GLU A 54 3.22 -8.92 3.25
CA GLU A 54 3.70 -7.99 4.25
C GLU A 54 5.14 -8.33 4.62
N ALA A 55 5.93 -7.31 4.90
CA ALA A 55 7.30 -7.45 5.35
C ALA A 55 7.59 -6.43 6.44
N ASP A 56 8.07 -6.88 7.59
CA ASP A 56 8.62 -6.00 8.61
C ASP A 56 9.94 -5.41 8.10
N ARG A 57 10.06 -4.08 8.22
CA ARG A 57 11.24 -3.31 7.79
C ARG A 57 12.04 -2.76 8.97
N SER A 58 11.63 -3.08 10.19
CA SER A 58 12.34 -2.73 11.42
C SER A 58 13.74 -3.33 11.40
N SER A 59 14.72 -2.56 11.86
CA SER A 59 16.09 -3.01 12.07
C SER A 59 16.40 -3.03 13.55
N GLU A 60 16.96 -4.13 14.07
CA GLU A 60 17.35 -4.27 15.48
C GLU A 60 18.68 -3.60 15.85
N PHE A 61 19.00 -2.45 15.24
CA PHE A 61 20.22 -1.71 15.59
C PHE A 61 20.04 -0.91 16.89
#